data_AF-A0A0R1VUX9-F1
#
_entry.id   AF-A0A0R1VUX9-F1
#
_cell.length_a   1.000
_cell.length_b   1.000
_cell.length_c   1.000
_cell.angle_alpha   90.00
_cell.angle_beta   90.00
_cell.angle_gamma   90.00
#
_symmetry.space_group_name_H-M   'P 1'
#
loop_
_entity.id
_entity.type
_entity.pdbx_description
1 polymer ?
#
loop_
_entity_poly.entity_id
_entity_poly.type
_entity_poly.pdbx_seq_one_letter_code
_entity_poly.pdbx_strand_id
1 'polypeptide(L)'
;MIYHDPIIPGFYPDPSICRVKNKYYLVTSSFNYFPGVPLFESEDLVNWQQIGHVLTRKSQLELKGASTSGGIYAPTIRYHEGRFYMMTTNVDYGGNFYVWTDDIHGEWSDPIYVEQGGIDPSLYFENGHAYFMSNGEDDAGVSGITQCEIDIETGQKLTPSKSLWQGAGGRYLEGPHLYKINGYYYLLASEGGTEYGHMLVYARSQEITGPYQNFEQNPVLTNRNLGGYQIQGCGHGDLVSDPNGNWWLVHLGFRQLDRWLQHHITGREVYLVPVTFDQNGWFSAGVNKTTPKTIATDRIDAAIVQQPLPKFSFENTKLKREWSFYEILMKIIIKLERIKLNYMAINLI
;
A
#
# COMPACT_ATOMS: atom_id res chain seq x y z
N MET A 1 22.05 13.23 0.18
CA MET A 1 21.75 13.18 -1.27
C MET A 1 20.44 13.92 -1.58
N ILE A 2 20.06 14.06 -2.85
CA ILE A 2 18.77 14.62 -3.29
C ILE A 2 18.06 13.57 -4.16
N TYR A 3 16.80 13.27 -3.88
CA TYR A 3 15.95 12.45 -4.74
C TYR A 3 14.68 13.20 -5.16
N HIS A 4 14.04 12.69 -6.21
CA HIS A 4 12.83 13.23 -6.79
C HIS A 4 11.67 12.26 -6.64
N ASP A 5 10.53 12.80 -6.23
CA ASP A 5 9.26 12.11 -6.18
C ASP A 5 8.46 12.28 -7.48
N PRO A 6 7.58 11.33 -7.84
CA PRO A 6 7.35 10.05 -7.16
C PRO A 6 8.51 9.05 -7.35
N ILE A 7 8.79 8.23 -6.33
CA ILE A 7 9.77 7.14 -6.37
C ILE A 7 9.30 5.94 -7.22
N ILE A 8 7.99 5.75 -7.38
CA ILE A 8 7.40 4.81 -8.35
C ILE A 8 6.27 5.54 -9.11
N PRO A 9 6.51 6.02 -10.34
CA PRO A 9 5.54 6.77 -11.12
C PRO A 9 4.50 5.88 -11.80
N GLY A 10 3.35 6.46 -12.14
CA GLY A 10 2.26 5.74 -12.82
C GLY A 10 1.26 5.12 -11.86
N PHE A 11 0.44 4.21 -12.36
CA PHE A 11 -0.67 3.62 -11.62
C PHE A 11 -0.17 2.57 -10.61
N TYR A 12 0.30 3.06 -9.47
CA TYR A 12 0.78 2.28 -8.33
C TYR A 12 0.22 2.87 -7.02
N PRO A 13 -1.09 2.77 -6.79
CA PRO A 13 -1.74 3.29 -5.59
C PRO A 13 -1.49 2.45 -4.34
N ASP A 14 -1.86 3.02 -3.20
CA ASP A 14 -2.01 2.32 -1.92
C ASP A 14 -0.75 1.51 -1.53
N PRO A 15 0.44 2.16 -1.44
CA PRO A 15 1.68 1.47 -1.18
C PRO A 15 1.75 0.94 0.25
N SER A 16 2.04 -0.35 0.40
CA SER A 16 2.47 -0.94 1.66
C SER A 16 3.88 -1.47 1.53
N ILE A 17 4.67 -1.32 2.61
CA ILE A 17 6.10 -1.64 2.63
C ILE A 17 6.44 -2.53 3.82
N CYS A 18 7.41 -3.44 3.61
CA CYS A 18 8.08 -4.13 4.70
C CYS A 18 9.59 -4.20 4.47
N ARG A 19 10.37 -4.28 5.54
CA ARG A 19 11.83 -4.48 5.49
C ARG A 19 12.19 -5.88 5.97
N VAL A 20 13.04 -6.56 5.21
CA VAL A 20 13.67 -7.82 5.63
C VAL A 20 15.18 -7.67 5.47
N LYS A 21 15.89 -7.66 6.62
CA LYS A 21 17.33 -7.37 6.68
C LYS A 21 17.64 -6.01 6.02
N ASN A 22 18.32 -6.02 4.87
CA ASN A 22 18.76 -4.82 4.16
C ASN A 22 17.93 -4.53 2.89
N LYS A 23 16.85 -5.28 2.67
CA LYS A 23 15.96 -5.10 1.52
C LYS A 23 14.59 -4.63 1.96
N TYR A 24 13.95 -3.88 1.08
CA TYR A 24 12.60 -3.38 1.22
C TYR A 24 11.73 -3.97 0.11
N TYR A 25 10.51 -4.33 0.47
CA TYR A 25 9.53 -4.84 -0.47
C TYR A 25 8.27 -4.00 -0.38
N LEU A 26 7.72 -3.65 -1.54
CA LEU A 26 6.55 -2.79 -1.63
C LEU A 26 5.51 -3.41 -2.56
N VAL A 27 4.25 -3.32 -2.15
CA VAL A 27 3.09 -3.75 -2.93
C VAL A 27 2.13 -2.59 -3.15
N THR A 28 1.37 -2.63 -4.25
CA THR A 28 0.38 -1.60 -4.60
C THR A 28 -0.93 -2.24 -5.06
N SER A 29 -2.05 -1.53 -4.91
CA SER A 29 -3.35 -2.02 -5.41
C SER A 29 -3.37 -2.10 -6.94
N SER A 30 -4.22 -2.99 -7.47
CA SER A 30 -4.26 -3.30 -8.91
C SER A 30 -5.66 -3.32 -9.52
N PHE A 31 -6.70 -3.18 -8.70
CA PHE A 31 -8.08 -3.14 -9.14
C PHE A 31 -8.43 -4.35 -10.01
N ASN A 32 -8.95 -4.12 -11.22
CA ASN A 32 -9.40 -5.13 -12.17
C ASN A 32 -8.32 -5.60 -13.15
N TYR A 33 -7.05 -5.31 -12.87
CA TYR A 33 -5.92 -5.78 -13.68
C TYR A 33 -5.39 -7.12 -13.17
N PHE A 34 -5.05 -8.00 -14.12
CA PHE A 34 -4.36 -9.25 -13.89
C PHE A 34 -3.00 -9.29 -14.61
N PRO A 35 -1.92 -9.83 -14.03
CA PRO A 35 -1.82 -10.30 -12.64
C PRO A 35 -2.00 -9.14 -11.64
N GLY A 36 -2.41 -9.49 -10.42
CA GLY A 36 -2.77 -8.53 -9.39
C GLY A 36 -1.66 -8.30 -8.37
N VAL A 37 -1.68 -7.12 -7.76
CA VAL A 37 -0.73 -6.65 -6.74
C VAL A 37 0.72 -6.68 -7.24
N PRO A 38 1.16 -5.64 -7.98
CA PRO A 38 2.56 -5.45 -8.33
C PRO A 38 3.47 -5.51 -7.11
N LEU A 39 4.60 -6.19 -7.25
CA LEU A 39 5.57 -6.39 -6.18
C LEU A 39 6.92 -5.80 -6.58
N PHE A 40 7.45 -4.94 -5.72
CA PHE A 40 8.72 -4.22 -5.91
C PHE A 40 9.74 -4.57 -4.85
N GLU A 41 11.03 -4.46 -5.22
CA GLU A 41 12.19 -4.62 -4.34
C GLU A 41 13.09 -3.38 -4.44
N SER A 42 13.68 -2.99 -3.30
CA SER A 42 14.70 -1.94 -3.20
C SER A 42 15.71 -2.25 -2.10
N GLU A 43 16.91 -1.70 -2.22
CA GLU A 43 17.94 -1.70 -1.17
C GLU A 43 18.11 -0.31 -0.50
N ASP A 44 17.51 0.73 -1.08
CA ASP A 44 17.79 2.13 -0.75
C ASP A 44 16.55 3.03 -0.58
N LEU A 45 15.34 2.47 -0.72
CA LEU A 45 14.04 3.15 -0.67
C LEU A 45 13.74 4.10 -1.84
N VAL A 46 14.71 4.46 -2.67
CA VAL A 46 14.55 5.45 -3.76
C VAL A 46 14.55 4.81 -5.14
N ASN A 47 15.27 3.70 -5.32
CA ASN A 47 15.37 2.94 -6.54
C ASN A 47 14.62 1.62 -6.38
N TRP A 48 13.54 1.45 -7.16
CA TRP A 48 12.66 0.30 -7.07
C TRP A 48 12.67 -0.49 -8.36
N GLN A 49 12.80 -1.81 -8.23
CA GLN A 49 12.62 -2.75 -9.32
C GLN A 49 11.34 -3.53 -9.09
N GLN A 50 10.42 -3.52 -10.06
CA GLN A 50 9.32 -4.48 -10.04
C GLN A 50 9.90 -5.89 -10.22
N ILE A 51 9.65 -6.78 -9.27
CA ILE A 51 10.14 -8.16 -9.29
C ILE A 51 9.05 -9.16 -9.71
N GLY A 52 7.79 -8.74 -9.71
CA GLY A 52 6.67 -9.56 -10.17
C GLY A 52 5.32 -9.01 -9.72
N HIS A 53 4.42 -9.94 -9.41
CA HIS A 53 3.09 -9.71 -8.86
C HIS A 53 2.79 -10.80 -7.83
N VAL A 54 1.96 -10.49 -6.84
CA VAL A 54 1.59 -11.46 -5.80
C VAL A 54 0.49 -12.41 -6.29
N LEU A 55 -0.52 -11.90 -6.99
CA LEU A 55 -1.69 -12.65 -7.43
C LEU A 55 -1.56 -13.02 -8.90
N THR A 56 -0.99 -14.18 -9.18
CA THR A 56 -0.60 -14.61 -10.53
C THR A 56 -1.39 -15.80 -11.05
N ARG A 57 -2.27 -16.38 -10.23
CA ARG A 57 -3.12 -17.52 -10.58
C ARG A 57 -4.59 -17.20 -10.44
N LYS A 58 -5.42 -17.86 -11.26
CA LYS A 58 -6.87 -17.72 -11.19
C LYS A 58 -7.45 -18.16 -9.82
N SER A 59 -6.84 -19.14 -9.16
CA SER A 59 -7.25 -19.55 -7.80
C SER A 59 -7.07 -18.44 -6.76
N GLN A 60 -6.19 -17.48 -7.03
CA GLN A 60 -5.90 -16.35 -6.13
C GLN A 60 -6.74 -15.12 -6.45
N LEU A 61 -7.13 -14.95 -7.72
CA LEU A 61 -7.73 -13.72 -8.22
C LEU A 61 -8.85 -14.00 -9.23
N GLU A 62 -10.09 -13.90 -8.76
CA GLU A 62 -11.29 -13.87 -9.60
C GLU A 62 -11.68 -12.42 -9.88
N LEU A 63 -11.75 -12.07 -11.16
CA LEU A 63 -12.08 -10.73 -11.65
C LEU A 63 -13.27 -10.75 -12.60
N LYS A 64 -13.96 -11.89 -12.74
CA LYS A 64 -15.08 -12.03 -13.65
C LYS A 64 -16.20 -11.05 -13.32
N GLY A 65 -16.41 -10.09 -14.21
CA GLY A 65 -17.44 -9.06 -14.05
C GLY A 65 -17.06 -7.97 -13.04
N ALA A 66 -15.79 -7.88 -12.65
CA ALA A 66 -15.29 -6.78 -11.82
C ALA A 66 -15.54 -5.43 -12.51
N SER A 67 -15.91 -4.43 -11.71
CA SER A 67 -16.18 -3.08 -12.25
C SER A 67 -14.88 -2.36 -12.65
N THR A 68 -14.98 -1.21 -13.34
CA THR A 68 -13.81 -0.44 -13.80
C THR A 68 -12.87 -0.04 -12.66
N SER A 69 -13.41 0.17 -11.46
CA SER A 69 -12.65 0.47 -10.24
C SER A 69 -12.87 -0.58 -9.17
N GLY A 70 -13.25 -1.80 -9.55
CA GLY A 70 -13.45 -2.93 -8.65
C GLY A 70 -12.23 -3.84 -8.59
N GLY A 71 -12.40 -5.07 -8.11
CA GLY A 71 -11.31 -6.02 -7.92
C GLY A 71 -10.46 -5.70 -6.69
N ILE A 72 -9.13 -5.67 -6.85
CA ILE A 72 -8.17 -5.63 -5.75
C ILE A 72 -7.89 -4.21 -5.25
N TYR A 73 -8.35 -3.93 -4.03
CA TYR A 73 -8.12 -2.68 -3.30
C TYR A 73 -6.77 -2.71 -2.56
N ALA A 74 -6.55 -1.81 -1.61
CA ALA A 74 -5.26 -1.64 -0.92
C ALA A 74 -4.71 -2.97 -0.40
N PRO A 75 -3.48 -3.36 -0.80
CA PRO A 75 -2.78 -4.48 -0.23
C PRO A 75 -1.84 -4.01 0.89
N THR A 76 -1.72 -4.82 1.93
CA THR A 76 -0.68 -4.68 2.95
C THR A 76 0.32 -5.82 2.82
N ILE A 77 1.63 -5.55 2.91
CA ILE A 77 2.68 -6.58 3.00
C ILE A 77 3.35 -6.56 4.37
N ARG A 78 3.47 -7.73 5.00
CA ARG A 78 4.15 -7.92 6.29
C ARG A 78 5.08 -9.11 6.22
N TYR A 79 6.16 -9.06 7.00
CA TYR A 79 7.07 -10.17 7.18
C TYR A 79 7.10 -10.57 8.65
N HIS A 80 6.91 -11.86 8.92
CA HIS A 80 6.92 -12.41 10.27
C HIS A 80 7.53 -13.81 10.25
N GLU A 81 8.52 -14.05 11.12
CA GLU A 81 9.13 -15.37 11.35
C GLU A 81 9.55 -16.18 10.10
N GLY A 82 10.10 -15.51 9.08
CA GLY A 82 10.56 -16.20 7.86
C GLY A 82 9.59 -16.14 6.69
N ARG A 83 8.36 -15.66 6.92
CA ARG A 83 7.27 -15.67 5.94
C ARG A 83 6.79 -14.27 5.61
N PHE A 84 6.49 -14.06 4.33
CA PHE A 84 5.78 -12.89 3.85
C PHE A 84 4.29 -13.17 3.80
N TYR A 85 3.50 -12.19 4.23
CA TYR A 85 2.04 -12.19 4.14
C TYR A 85 1.61 -10.96 3.33
N MET A 86 0.71 -11.16 2.38
CA MET A 86 0.05 -10.08 1.66
C MET A 86 -1.45 -10.21 1.85
N MET A 87 -2.08 -9.19 2.41
CA MET A 87 -3.52 -9.12 2.64
C MET A 87 -4.13 -8.01 1.82
N THR A 88 -5.33 -8.24 1.30
CA THR A 88 -6.04 -7.25 0.51
C THR A 88 -7.53 -7.57 0.48
N THR A 89 -8.32 -6.70 -0.14
CA THR A 89 -9.74 -6.91 -0.40
C THR A 89 -9.96 -7.09 -1.89
N ASN A 90 -10.64 -8.15 -2.27
CA ASN A 90 -11.34 -8.18 -3.55
C ASN A 90 -12.77 -7.70 -3.33
N VAL A 91 -13.06 -6.44 -3.69
CA VAL A 91 -14.34 -5.78 -3.36
C VAL A 91 -15.51 -6.33 -4.17
N ASP A 92 -15.24 -7.01 -5.28
CA ASP A 92 -16.27 -7.64 -6.10
C ASP A 92 -16.45 -9.14 -5.77
N TYR A 93 -15.52 -9.76 -5.03
CA TYR A 93 -15.54 -11.19 -4.77
C TYR A 93 -14.86 -11.59 -3.46
N GLY A 94 -15.58 -12.27 -2.57
CA GLY A 94 -15.00 -12.91 -1.38
C GLY A 94 -14.53 -11.97 -0.26
N GLY A 95 -14.28 -10.68 -0.55
CA GLY A 95 -13.90 -9.69 0.45
C GLY A 95 -12.43 -9.79 0.86
N ASN A 96 -12.19 -9.78 2.17
CA ASN A 96 -10.84 -9.73 2.74
C ASN A 96 -10.18 -11.11 2.77
N PHE A 97 -8.94 -11.18 2.29
CA PHE A 97 -8.12 -12.38 2.33
C PHE A 97 -6.64 -12.04 2.44
N TYR A 98 -5.84 -13.07 2.73
CA TYR A 98 -4.39 -12.99 2.61
C TYR A 98 -3.80 -14.22 1.92
N VAL A 99 -2.61 -14.05 1.37
CA VAL A 99 -1.74 -15.10 0.83
C VAL A 99 -0.37 -14.98 1.46
N TRP A 100 0.42 -16.03 1.40
CA TRP A 100 1.77 -16.03 1.97
C TRP A 100 2.80 -16.72 1.07
N THR A 101 4.07 -16.41 1.31
CA THR A 101 5.22 -17.11 0.72
C THR A 101 6.41 -17.07 1.67
N ASP A 102 7.24 -18.13 1.64
CA ASP A 102 8.53 -18.17 2.33
C ASP A 102 9.69 -17.66 1.43
N ASP A 103 9.42 -17.49 0.12
CA ASP A 103 10.32 -16.88 -0.86
C ASP A 103 9.60 -15.78 -1.63
N ILE A 104 10.04 -14.52 -1.45
CA ILE A 104 9.45 -13.34 -2.08
C ILE A 104 9.53 -13.36 -3.62
N HIS A 105 10.44 -14.16 -4.19
CA HIS A 105 10.57 -14.37 -5.63
C HIS A 105 9.84 -15.63 -6.12
N GLY A 106 9.23 -16.38 -5.20
CA GLY A 106 8.52 -17.64 -5.46
C GLY A 106 7.02 -17.46 -5.72
N GLU A 107 6.31 -18.58 -5.66
CA GLU A 107 4.86 -18.62 -5.77
C GLU A 107 4.21 -18.34 -4.40
N TRP A 108 3.12 -17.58 -4.42
CA TRP A 108 2.31 -17.32 -3.23
C TRP A 108 1.25 -18.40 -3.04
N SER A 109 0.81 -18.61 -1.81
CA SER A 109 -0.25 -19.56 -1.45
C SER A 109 -1.58 -19.27 -2.18
N ASP A 110 -2.54 -20.19 -2.06
CA ASP A 110 -3.94 -19.84 -2.34
C ASP A 110 -4.50 -18.95 -1.21
N PRO A 111 -5.59 -18.19 -1.47
CA PRO A 111 -6.17 -17.25 -0.50
C PRO A 111 -6.69 -17.92 0.77
N ILE A 112 -6.41 -17.29 1.91
CA ILE A 112 -7.04 -17.57 3.19
C ILE A 112 -7.95 -16.37 3.52
N TYR A 113 -9.25 -16.63 3.63
CA TYR A 113 -10.26 -15.59 3.86
C TYR A 113 -10.43 -15.29 5.34
N VAL A 114 -10.74 -14.03 5.66
CA VAL A 114 -10.99 -13.57 7.04
C VAL A 114 -12.38 -13.00 7.13
N GLU A 115 -13.17 -13.47 8.09
CA GLU A 115 -14.53 -13.01 8.36
C GLU A 115 -14.56 -11.68 9.15
N GLN A 116 -13.85 -10.68 8.64
CA GLN A 116 -13.95 -9.29 9.08
C GLN A 116 -14.26 -8.41 7.86
N GLY A 117 -15.24 -7.51 8.02
CA GLY A 117 -15.73 -6.66 6.93
C GLY A 117 -14.81 -5.48 6.59
N GLY A 118 -15.34 -4.55 5.81
CA GLY A 118 -14.63 -3.37 5.33
C GLY A 118 -13.54 -3.66 4.31
N ILE A 119 -12.67 -2.68 4.11
CA ILE A 119 -11.55 -2.70 3.17
C ILE A 119 -10.23 -2.37 3.88
N ASP A 120 -9.15 -2.35 3.12
CA ASP A 120 -7.80 -1.98 3.54
C ASP A 120 -7.27 -2.84 4.69
N PRO A 121 -7.23 -4.17 4.52
CA PRO A 121 -6.82 -5.05 5.59
C PRO A 121 -5.32 -4.90 5.88
N SER A 122 -4.97 -5.04 7.15
CA SER A 122 -3.58 -5.05 7.63
C SER A 122 -3.40 -6.11 8.71
N LEU A 123 -2.19 -6.65 8.82
CA LEU A 123 -1.78 -7.54 9.91
C LEU A 123 -0.76 -6.87 10.82
N TYR A 124 -0.88 -7.14 12.11
CA TYR A 124 0.14 -6.89 13.12
C TYR A 124 0.38 -8.17 13.92
N PHE A 125 1.65 -8.47 14.19
CA PHE A 125 2.06 -9.68 14.91
C PHE A 125 2.75 -9.31 16.20
N GLU A 126 2.36 -9.93 17.31
CA GLU A 126 3.02 -9.76 18.60
C GLU A 126 2.76 -10.94 19.54
N ASN A 127 3.81 -11.40 20.23
CA ASN A 127 3.72 -12.45 21.26
C ASN A 127 3.00 -13.74 20.80
N GLY A 128 3.13 -14.11 19.52
CA GLY A 128 2.45 -15.27 18.93
C GLY A 128 1.00 -15.04 18.52
N HIS A 129 0.49 -13.81 18.65
CA HIS A 129 -0.84 -13.42 18.19
C HIS A 129 -0.76 -12.70 16.83
N ALA A 130 -1.76 -12.95 15.98
CA ALA A 130 -1.98 -12.23 14.74
C ALA A 130 -3.24 -11.37 14.85
N TYR A 131 -3.06 -10.06 14.74
CA TYR A 131 -4.13 -9.06 14.82
C TYR A 131 -4.49 -8.60 13.41
N PHE A 132 -5.72 -8.91 12.99
CA PHE A 132 -6.26 -8.50 11.71
C PHE A 132 -7.06 -7.22 11.86
N MET A 133 -6.77 -6.25 11.00
CA MET A 133 -7.36 -4.92 11.02
C MET A 133 -7.99 -4.58 9.67
N SER A 134 -9.04 -3.77 9.69
CA SER A 134 -9.63 -3.12 8.50
C SER A 134 -10.40 -1.89 8.95
N ASN A 135 -10.98 -1.12 8.03
CA ASN A 135 -12.03 -0.17 8.38
C ASN A 135 -13.42 -0.85 8.44
N GLY A 136 -14.47 -0.11 8.73
CA GLY A 136 -15.85 -0.60 8.72
C GLY A 136 -16.51 -0.54 10.09
N GLU A 137 -17.34 -1.53 10.42
CA GLU A 137 -18.05 -1.62 11.69
C GLU A 137 -17.57 -2.84 12.48
N ASP A 138 -17.55 -2.69 13.81
CA ASP A 138 -17.25 -3.78 14.71
C ASP A 138 -18.48 -4.66 15.00
N ASP A 139 -18.32 -5.74 15.78
CA ASP A 139 -19.43 -6.67 16.03
C ASP A 139 -20.58 -6.06 16.87
N ALA A 140 -20.36 -4.86 17.45
CA ALA A 140 -21.38 -4.08 18.15
C ALA A 140 -21.99 -2.97 17.28
N GLY A 141 -21.60 -2.87 16.00
CA GLY A 141 -22.09 -1.86 15.05
C GLY A 141 -21.41 -0.48 15.21
N VAL A 142 -20.25 -0.41 15.86
CA VAL A 142 -19.49 0.84 16.01
C VAL A 142 -18.54 0.98 14.82
N SER A 143 -18.72 2.01 14.01
CA SER A 143 -17.82 2.29 12.88
C SER A 143 -16.42 2.73 13.35
N GLY A 144 -15.39 2.48 12.55
CA GLY A 144 -14.03 2.95 12.78
C GLY A 144 -12.98 2.02 12.19
N ILE A 145 -11.76 2.12 12.72
CA ILE A 145 -10.75 1.09 12.51
C ILE A 145 -11.03 -0.07 13.46
N THR A 146 -11.27 -1.25 12.89
CA THR A 146 -11.63 -2.46 13.63
C THR A 146 -10.47 -3.43 13.70
N GLN A 147 -10.39 -4.18 14.80
CA GLN A 147 -9.38 -5.21 15.00
C GLN A 147 -10.00 -6.47 15.60
N CYS A 148 -9.54 -7.63 15.16
CA CYS A 148 -9.74 -8.92 15.82
C CYS A 148 -8.43 -9.70 15.88
N GLU A 149 -8.38 -10.73 16.72
CA GLU A 149 -7.35 -11.77 16.63
C GLU A 149 -7.82 -12.85 15.67
N ILE A 150 -6.90 -13.36 14.86
CA ILE A 150 -7.16 -14.47 13.94
C ILE A 150 -6.17 -15.61 14.17
N ASP A 151 -6.59 -16.82 13.85
CA ASP A 151 -5.69 -17.93 13.58
C ASP A 151 -5.07 -17.70 12.19
N ILE A 152 -3.74 -17.55 12.14
CA ILE A 152 -3.02 -17.18 10.91
C ILE A 152 -2.89 -18.34 9.90
N GLU A 153 -3.17 -19.57 10.30
CA GLU A 153 -3.12 -20.73 9.39
C GLU A 153 -4.46 -20.94 8.68
N THR A 154 -5.56 -20.51 9.32
CA THR A 154 -6.93 -20.77 8.84
C THR A 154 -7.72 -19.52 8.49
N GLY A 155 -7.30 -18.34 8.97
CA GLY A 155 -8.06 -17.09 8.88
C GLY A 155 -9.24 -17.01 9.83
N GLN A 156 -9.44 -18.02 10.69
CA GLN A 156 -10.55 -18.05 11.63
C GLN A 156 -10.44 -16.91 12.64
N LYS A 157 -11.55 -16.17 12.82
CA LYS A 157 -11.65 -15.13 13.84
C LYS A 157 -11.68 -15.76 15.24
N LEU A 158 -10.74 -15.36 16.10
CA LEU A 158 -10.59 -15.86 17.47
C LEU A 158 -11.24 -14.95 18.52
N THR A 159 -11.38 -13.66 18.20
CA THR A 159 -12.03 -12.67 19.08
C THR A 159 -13.04 -11.82 18.30
N PRO A 160 -14.08 -11.27 18.95
CA PRO A 160 -14.97 -10.31 18.29
C PRO A 160 -14.18 -9.14 17.70
N SER A 161 -14.61 -8.64 16.54
CA SER A 161 -14.04 -7.42 15.97
C SER A 161 -14.41 -6.24 16.87
N LYS A 162 -13.45 -5.37 17.18
CA LYS A 162 -13.62 -4.21 18.05
C LYS A 162 -13.15 -2.93 17.37
N SER A 163 -13.95 -1.88 17.40
CA SER A 163 -13.56 -0.55 16.92
C SER A 163 -12.58 0.09 17.91
N LEU A 164 -11.34 0.31 17.45
CA LEU A 164 -10.25 0.86 18.27
C LEU A 164 -10.20 2.39 18.22
N TRP A 165 -10.58 2.97 17.08
CA TRP A 165 -10.42 4.40 16.82
C TRP A 165 -11.37 4.88 15.72
N GLN A 166 -12.04 6.02 15.96
CA GLN A 166 -13.00 6.64 15.03
C GLN A 166 -12.38 7.81 14.24
N GLY A 167 -11.06 7.95 14.27
CA GLY A 167 -10.33 8.91 13.46
C GLY A 167 -10.05 10.25 14.14
N ALA A 168 -9.55 11.18 13.35
CA ALA A 168 -9.30 12.58 13.69
C ALA A 168 -10.44 13.52 13.24
N GLY A 169 -11.50 12.97 12.61
CA GLY A 169 -12.74 13.68 12.28
C GLY A 169 -12.95 13.98 10.78
N GLY A 170 -12.07 13.48 9.91
CA GLY A 170 -12.26 13.50 8.46
C GLY A 170 -13.22 12.41 7.96
N ARG A 171 -13.65 12.52 6.69
CA ARG A 171 -14.44 11.49 6.01
C ARG A 171 -13.56 10.31 5.58
N TYR A 172 -14.16 9.14 5.39
CA TYR A 172 -13.48 7.94 4.87
C TYR A 172 -12.21 7.57 5.65
N LEU A 173 -12.40 7.20 6.91
CA LEU A 173 -11.32 6.63 7.73
C LEU A 173 -10.95 5.24 7.19
N GLU A 174 -9.74 5.09 6.68
CA GLU A 174 -9.30 3.89 5.94
C GLU A 174 -7.78 3.69 6.02
N GLY A 175 -7.22 2.68 5.34
CA GLY A 175 -5.79 2.37 5.32
C GLY A 175 -5.12 2.19 6.69
N PRO A 176 -5.68 1.39 7.64
CA PRO A 176 -5.13 1.30 8.98
C PRO A 176 -3.86 0.44 9.08
N HIS A 177 -2.83 0.96 9.74
CA HIS A 177 -1.62 0.21 10.07
C HIS A 177 -1.21 0.44 11.53
N LEU A 178 -0.80 -0.64 12.20
CA LEU A 178 -0.41 -0.64 13.59
C LEU A 178 1.10 -0.89 13.74
N TYR A 179 1.75 -0.08 14.56
CA TYR A 179 3.18 -0.20 14.87
C TYR A 179 3.41 -0.08 16.36
N LYS A 180 4.35 -0.87 16.90
CA LYS A 180 4.85 -0.67 18.26
C LYS A 180 6.21 0.01 18.21
N ILE A 181 6.28 1.25 18.69
CA ILE A 181 7.48 2.09 18.66
C ILE A 181 7.69 2.70 20.04
N ASN A 182 8.84 2.42 20.66
CA ASN A 182 9.23 2.98 21.97
C ASN A 182 8.14 2.88 23.05
N GLY A 183 7.48 1.72 23.15
CA GLY A 183 6.46 1.44 24.17
C GLY A 183 5.05 1.96 23.88
N TYR A 184 4.82 2.57 22.71
CA TYR A 184 3.50 2.98 22.26
C TYR A 184 3.07 2.21 21.01
N TYR A 185 1.78 1.93 20.91
CA TYR A 185 1.11 1.49 19.70
C TYR A 185 0.66 2.72 18.91
N TYR A 186 1.15 2.88 17.68
CA TYR A 186 0.74 3.92 16.74
C TYR A 186 -0.23 3.31 15.75
N LEU A 187 -1.44 3.86 15.68
CA LEU A 187 -2.44 3.52 14.69
C LEU A 187 -2.47 4.63 13.63
N LEU A 188 -1.83 4.35 12.49
CA LEU A 188 -1.82 5.21 11.31
C LEU A 188 -3.04 4.87 10.46
N ALA A 189 -3.69 5.89 9.89
CA ALA A 189 -4.80 5.73 8.96
C ALA A 189 -4.87 6.94 8.01
N SER A 190 -5.74 6.84 7.02
CA SER A 190 -6.04 7.90 6.07
C SER A 190 -7.45 8.43 6.25
N GLU A 191 -7.63 9.71 5.94
CA GLU A 191 -8.92 10.39 5.93
C GLU A 191 -8.99 11.39 4.77
N GLY A 192 -10.17 11.94 4.54
CA GLY A 192 -10.44 12.97 3.52
C GLY A 192 -10.86 12.43 2.16
N GLY A 193 -10.75 11.11 1.95
CA GLY A 193 -10.91 10.44 0.66
C GLY A 193 -9.69 10.64 -0.24
N THR A 194 -9.41 9.66 -1.11
CA THR A 194 -8.19 9.61 -1.94
C THR A 194 -8.15 10.62 -3.11
N GLU A 195 -8.90 11.71 -3.03
CA GLU A 195 -8.87 12.83 -3.95
C GLU A 195 -8.07 14.01 -3.35
N TYR A 196 -8.46 15.27 -3.62
CA TYR A 196 -7.73 16.44 -3.14
C TYR A 196 -7.75 16.63 -1.61
N GLY A 197 -8.73 16.04 -0.92
CA GLY A 197 -8.88 16.15 0.54
C GLY A 197 -7.98 15.21 1.34
N HIS A 198 -7.28 14.29 0.67
CA HIS A 198 -6.56 13.19 1.28
C HIS A 198 -5.51 13.65 2.30
N MET A 199 -5.43 12.92 3.40
CA MET A 199 -4.50 13.18 4.47
C MET A 199 -4.20 11.91 5.26
N LEU A 200 -2.98 11.82 5.79
CA LEU A 200 -2.63 10.82 6.80
C LEU A 200 -2.83 11.39 8.19
N VAL A 201 -3.41 10.58 9.05
CA VAL A 201 -3.67 10.87 10.46
C VAL A 201 -3.17 9.70 11.30
N TYR A 202 -2.80 9.95 12.53
CA TYR A 202 -2.54 8.85 13.46
C TYR A 202 -2.94 9.20 14.88
N ALA A 203 -3.13 8.14 15.65
CA ALA A 203 -3.30 8.19 17.08
C ALA A 203 -2.35 7.18 17.73
N ARG A 204 -2.13 7.28 19.04
CA ARG A 204 -1.34 6.29 19.77
C ARG A 204 -1.93 5.91 21.10
N SER A 205 -1.57 4.73 21.59
CA SER A 205 -1.93 4.24 22.92
C SER A 205 -0.78 3.48 23.56
N GLN A 206 -0.82 3.30 24.87
CA GLN A 206 0.08 2.37 25.57
C GLN A 206 -0.45 0.93 25.52
N GLU A 207 -1.73 0.76 25.19
CA GLU A 207 -2.40 -0.54 25.10
C GLU A 207 -2.86 -0.79 23.66
N ILE A 208 -2.66 -2.00 23.15
CA ILE A 208 -3.05 -2.37 21.78
C ILE A 208 -4.54 -2.15 21.53
N THR A 209 -5.36 -2.32 22.58
CA THR A 209 -6.82 -2.16 22.54
C THR A 209 -7.29 -0.72 22.76
N GLY A 210 -6.37 0.24 22.85
CA GLY A 210 -6.68 1.64 23.14
C GLY A 210 -7.00 1.91 24.62
N PRO A 211 -7.55 3.11 24.93
CA PRO A 211 -8.00 4.13 24.00
C PRO A 211 -6.82 4.79 23.25
N TYR A 212 -7.05 5.17 21.99
CA TYR A 212 -6.06 5.84 21.16
C TYR A 212 -6.20 7.36 21.28
N GLN A 213 -5.11 8.04 21.65
CA GLN A 213 -5.01 9.49 21.70
C GLN A 213 -4.59 10.02 20.33
N ASN A 214 -5.40 10.91 19.75
CA ASN A 214 -5.06 11.60 18.51
C ASN A 214 -3.76 12.41 18.64
N PHE A 215 -2.94 12.42 17.59
CA PHE A 215 -1.91 13.44 17.46
C PHE A 215 -2.58 14.81 17.31
N GLU A 216 -2.36 15.71 18.26
CA GLU A 216 -3.05 17.01 18.33
C GLU A 216 -2.86 17.87 17.09
N GLN A 217 -1.75 17.65 16.36
CA GLN A 217 -1.46 18.38 15.13
C GLN A 217 -1.73 17.58 13.85
N ASN A 218 -2.62 16.58 13.92
CA ASN A 218 -3.14 15.92 12.73
C ASN A 218 -3.70 16.95 11.73
N PRO A 219 -3.61 16.68 10.41
CA PRO A 219 -2.97 15.51 9.81
C PRO A 219 -1.44 15.55 9.87
N VAL A 220 -0.82 14.36 9.89
CA VAL A 220 0.65 14.23 9.91
C VAL A 220 1.28 14.45 8.54
N LEU A 221 0.54 14.20 7.47
CA LEU A 221 0.92 14.48 6.08
C LEU A 221 -0.31 14.87 5.26
N THR A 222 -0.25 15.99 4.54
CA THR A 222 -1.24 16.33 3.51
C THR A 222 -0.73 17.45 2.60
N ASN A 223 -1.12 17.40 1.32
CA ASN A 223 -0.96 18.54 0.40
C ASN A 223 -2.26 19.30 0.15
N ARG A 224 -3.37 18.97 0.85
CA ARG A 224 -4.71 19.54 0.58
C ARG A 224 -4.80 21.07 0.66
N ASN A 225 -3.89 21.70 1.41
CA ASN A 225 -3.81 23.15 1.58
C ASN A 225 -2.87 23.83 0.56
N LEU A 226 -2.24 23.09 -0.35
CA LEU A 226 -1.31 23.60 -1.35
C LEU A 226 -2.02 23.78 -2.71
N GLY A 227 -3.00 24.67 -2.77
CA GLY A 227 -3.74 24.96 -4.01
C GLY A 227 -2.82 25.29 -5.18
N GLY A 228 -3.02 24.62 -6.32
CA GLY A 228 -2.21 24.81 -7.53
C GLY A 228 -0.85 24.11 -7.54
N TYR A 229 -0.45 23.45 -6.45
CA TYR A 229 0.78 22.65 -6.42
C TYR A 229 0.61 21.31 -7.15
N GLN A 230 1.64 20.82 -7.84
CA GLN A 230 1.50 19.66 -8.74
C GLN A 230 1.14 18.35 -8.02
N ILE A 231 1.72 18.08 -6.86
CA ILE A 231 1.49 16.83 -6.11
C ILE A 231 0.31 17.03 -5.17
N GLN A 232 -0.73 16.23 -5.32
CA GLN A 232 -1.99 16.32 -4.59
C GLN A 232 -2.42 14.93 -4.11
N GLY A 233 -3.45 14.90 -3.26
CA GLY A 233 -4.02 13.66 -2.73
C GLY A 233 -3.06 12.80 -1.92
N CYS A 234 -2.13 13.43 -1.19
CA CYS A 234 -1.16 12.73 -0.36
C CYS A 234 -1.83 12.06 0.85
N GLY A 235 -1.82 10.72 0.87
CA GLY A 235 -2.33 9.91 1.97
C GLY A 235 -2.03 8.43 1.75
N HIS A 236 -2.72 7.53 2.46
CA HIS A 236 -2.59 6.06 2.35
C HIS A 236 -1.13 5.60 2.32
N GLY A 237 -0.50 5.66 3.50
CA GLY A 237 0.93 5.44 3.64
C GLY A 237 1.27 4.50 4.78
N ASP A 238 2.48 3.96 4.70
CA ASP A 238 2.99 2.88 5.54
C ASP A 238 4.41 3.22 6.01
N LEU A 239 4.68 3.04 7.29
CA LEU A 239 5.95 3.38 7.92
C LEU A 239 6.97 2.24 7.77
N VAL A 240 8.23 2.63 7.56
CA VAL A 240 9.36 1.71 7.61
C VAL A 240 10.57 2.38 8.26
N SER A 241 11.37 1.59 8.99
CA SER A 241 12.67 2.02 9.48
C SER A 241 13.79 1.47 8.61
N ASP A 242 14.84 2.27 8.44
CA ASP A 242 16.09 1.83 7.80
C ASP A 242 17.06 1.19 8.82
N PRO A 243 18.16 0.53 8.36
CA PRO A 243 19.16 -0.06 9.26
C PRO A 243 19.86 0.94 10.19
N ASN A 244 19.82 2.24 9.88
CA ASN A 244 20.42 3.30 10.70
C ASN A 244 19.43 3.84 11.75
N GLY A 245 18.21 3.30 11.82
CA GLY A 245 17.17 3.72 12.75
C GLY A 245 16.40 4.97 12.31
N ASN A 246 16.61 5.46 11.08
CA ASN A 246 15.75 6.52 10.56
C ASN A 246 14.41 5.94 10.13
N TRP A 247 13.37 6.75 10.28
CA TRP A 247 12.02 6.41 9.84
C TRP A 247 11.66 7.12 8.53
N TRP A 248 10.88 6.40 7.74
CA TRP A 248 10.39 6.79 6.44
C TRP A 248 8.91 6.45 6.33
N LEU A 249 8.22 7.18 5.47
CA LEU A 249 6.82 6.96 5.14
C LEU A 249 6.72 6.88 3.62
N VAL A 250 6.31 5.72 3.10
CA VAL A 250 5.80 5.63 1.73
C VAL A 250 4.34 6.01 1.74
N HIS A 251 3.86 6.69 0.71
CA HIS A 251 2.45 7.08 0.61
C HIS A 251 2.05 7.28 -0.84
N LEU A 252 0.74 7.25 -1.12
CA LEU A 252 0.26 7.59 -2.45
C LEU A 252 0.12 9.10 -2.64
N GLY A 253 0.10 9.52 -3.90
CA GLY A 253 -0.32 10.86 -4.32
C GLY A 253 -0.55 10.87 -5.83
N PHE A 254 -0.96 11.99 -6.40
CA PHE A 254 -1.06 12.13 -7.86
C PHE A 254 -0.51 13.47 -8.33
N ARG A 255 -0.04 13.49 -9.58
CA ARG A 255 0.38 14.72 -10.26
C ARG A 255 -0.79 15.31 -11.04
N GLN A 256 -1.33 16.43 -10.57
CA GLN A 256 -2.29 17.20 -11.37
C GLN A 256 -1.59 17.78 -12.61
N LEU A 257 -2.31 17.88 -13.73
CA LEU A 257 -1.75 18.29 -15.03
C LEU A 257 -1.26 19.73 -15.03
N ASP A 258 -2.03 20.63 -14.42
CA ASP A 258 -1.69 22.05 -14.29
C ASP A 258 -2.40 22.63 -13.06
N ARG A 259 -1.92 23.78 -12.58
CA ARG A 259 -2.54 24.49 -11.44
C ARG A 259 -4.02 24.87 -11.68
N TRP A 260 -4.43 24.99 -12.95
CA TRP A 260 -5.80 25.32 -13.37
C TRP A 260 -6.54 24.10 -13.96
N LEU A 261 -5.87 22.96 -14.09
CA LEU A 261 -6.43 21.72 -14.66
C LEU A 261 -6.29 20.58 -13.65
N GLN A 262 -7.27 20.51 -12.75
CA GLN A 262 -7.35 19.58 -11.61
C GLN A 262 -7.69 18.13 -12.03
N HIS A 263 -7.03 17.62 -13.06
CA HIS A 263 -7.06 16.22 -13.49
C HIS A 263 -5.68 15.59 -13.36
N HIS A 264 -5.63 14.28 -13.20
CA HIS A 264 -4.40 13.49 -13.28
C HIS A 264 -4.67 12.30 -14.21
N ILE A 265 -3.70 11.95 -15.05
CA ILE A 265 -3.83 10.86 -16.05
C ILE A 265 -2.88 9.70 -15.78
N THR A 266 -1.94 9.87 -14.84
CA THR A 266 -0.96 8.85 -14.45
C THR A 266 -1.49 7.93 -13.36
N GLY A 267 -2.72 8.14 -12.88
CA GLY A 267 -3.24 7.46 -11.69
C GLY A 267 -2.65 8.03 -10.40
N ARG A 268 -2.72 7.24 -9.32
CA ARG A 268 -2.06 7.50 -8.04
C ARG A 268 -0.72 6.75 -8.03
N GLU A 269 0.33 7.42 -7.59
CA GLU A 269 1.74 7.06 -7.70
C GLU A 269 2.36 6.97 -6.29
N VAL A 270 3.55 6.37 -6.14
CA VAL A 270 4.22 6.18 -4.84
C VAL A 270 5.25 7.28 -4.57
N TYR A 271 5.18 7.84 -3.37
CA TYR A 271 6.04 8.91 -2.86
C TYR A 271 6.76 8.45 -1.59
N LEU A 272 7.93 9.03 -1.30
CA LEU A 272 8.70 8.75 -0.09
C LEU A 272 8.95 10.04 0.68
N VAL A 273 8.72 10.05 1.98
CA VAL A 273 9.08 11.18 2.84
C VAL A 273 9.78 10.76 4.12
N PRO A 274 10.72 11.57 4.65
CA PRO A 274 11.35 11.30 5.94
C PRO A 274 10.34 11.50 7.09
N VAL A 275 10.49 10.71 8.16
CA VAL A 275 9.71 10.82 9.39
C VAL A 275 10.61 11.20 10.56
N THR A 276 10.16 12.14 11.38
CA THR A 276 10.94 12.63 12.53
C THR A 276 10.08 12.58 13.79
N PHE A 277 10.54 11.85 14.79
CA PHE A 277 9.94 11.77 16.12
C PHE A 277 10.45 12.91 17.01
N ASP A 278 9.55 13.50 17.78
CA ASP A 278 9.90 14.42 18.87
C ASP A 278 10.23 13.65 20.17
N GLN A 279 10.68 14.39 21.17
CA GLN A 279 11.04 13.86 22.50
C GLN A 279 9.87 13.21 23.25
N ASN A 280 8.62 13.53 22.87
CA ASN A 280 7.42 12.94 23.46
C ASN A 280 6.95 11.71 22.68
N GLY A 281 7.63 11.33 21.60
CA GLY A 281 7.29 10.21 20.72
C GLY A 281 6.24 10.52 19.65
N TRP A 282 5.83 11.77 19.45
CA TRP A 282 4.99 12.12 18.31
C TRP A 282 5.86 12.33 17.07
N PHE A 283 5.43 11.86 15.91
CA PHE A 283 6.14 12.08 14.66
C PHE A 283 5.47 13.09 13.73
N SER A 284 6.32 13.71 12.91
CA SER A 284 5.97 14.51 11.73
C SER A 284 6.57 13.86 10.47
N ALA A 285 5.92 14.04 9.32
CA ALA A 285 6.35 13.45 8.05
C ALA A 285 6.58 14.53 6.98
N GLY A 286 7.53 14.30 6.08
CA GLY A 286 7.82 15.21 4.97
C GLY A 286 8.41 16.55 5.38
N VAL A 287 8.24 17.55 4.51
CA VAL A 287 8.71 18.91 4.74
C VAL A 287 7.51 19.74 5.16
N ASN A 288 7.45 20.17 6.43
CA ASN A 288 6.31 20.89 6.99
C ASN A 288 4.97 20.13 6.82
N LYS A 289 4.96 18.81 7.00
CA LYS A 289 3.78 17.94 6.81
C LYS A 289 3.27 17.86 5.37
N THR A 290 4.12 18.21 4.40
CA THR A 290 3.82 18.17 2.97
C THR A 290 4.83 17.32 2.21
N THR A 291 4.44 16.89 1.01
CA THR A 291 5.30 16.14 0.10
C THR A 291 5.77 17.05 -1.04
N PRO A 292 7.03 17.55 -1.00
CA PRO A 292 7.62 18.29 -2.10
C PRO A 292 8.08 17.35 -3.23
N LYS A 293 8.29 17.88 -4.44
CA LYS A 293 8.77 17.11 -5.60
C LYS A 293 10.22 16.64 -5.46
N THR A 294 10.99 17.35 -4.66
CA THR A 294 12.41 17.11 -4.46
C THR A 294 12.68 17.10 -2.97
N ILE A 295 13.37 16.08 -2.50
CA ILE A 295 13.70 15.91 -1.08
C ILE A 295 15.22 15.84 -0.95
N ALA A 296 15.76 16.78 -0.19
CA ALA A 296 17.14 16.76 0.26
C ALA A 296 17.19 16.05 1.61
N THR A 297 18.05 15.05 1.73
CA THR A 297 18.20 14.26 2.96
C THR A 297 19.65 13.84 3.17
N ASP A 298 20.07 13.79 4.42
CA ASP A 298 21.33 13.22 4.88
C ASP A 298 21.19 11.79 5.40
N ARG A 299 19.96 11.23 5.39
CA ARG A 299 19.65 9.89 5.92
C ARG A 299 19.93 8.76 4.92
N ILE A 300 19.97 9.08 3.63
CA ILE A 300 20.35 8.16 2.55
C ILE A 300 21.79 8.49 2.15
N ASP A 301 22.62 7.44 2.01
CA ASP A 301 24.04 7.55 1.64
C ASP A 301 24.21 8.46 0.40
N ALA A 302 25.17 9.38 0.48
CA ALA A 302 25.52 10.28 -0.61
C ALA A 302 25.99 9.54 -1.88
N ALA A 303 26.47 8.30 -1.74
CA ALA A 303 26.85 7.44 -2.85
C ALA A 303 25.66 6.87 -3.63
N ILE A 304 24.45 6.86 -3.05
CA ILE A 304 23.24 6.39 -3.73
C ILE A 304 22.80 7.45 -4.72
N VAL A 305 22.70 7.04 -5.99
CA VAL A 305 22.22 7.86 -7.10
C VAL A 305 20.85 7.34 -7.52
N GLN A 306 19.86 8.23 -7.55
CA GLN A 306 18.53 7.88 -8.06
C GLN A 306 18.63 7.57 -9.56
N GLN A 307 18.17 6.39 -9.94
CA GLN A 307 18.19 5.91 -11.31
C GLN A 307 17.11 6.64 -12.13
N PRO A 308 17.38 6.90 -13.43
CA PRO A 308 16.34 7.38 -14.33
C PRO A 308 15.17 6.40 -14.39
N LEU A 309 13.96 6.94 -14.57
CA LEU A 309 12.77 6.12 -14.75
C LEU A 309 12.93 5.14 -15.92
N PRO A 310 12.44 3.89 -15.78
CA PRO A 310 12.54 2.91 -16.85
C PRO A 310 11.77 3.38 -18.09
N LYS A 311 12.39 3.20 -19.26
CA LYS A 311 11.74 3.38 -20.56
C LYS A 311 11.33 2.03 -21.09
N PHE A 312 10.04 1.73 -21.03
CA PHE A 312 9.53 0.44 -21.47
C PHE A 312 9.41 0.34 -23.00
N SER A 313 9.82 -0.79 -23.53
CA SER A 313 9.66 -1.22 -24.92
C SER A 313 9.30 -2.71 -24.96
N PHE A 314 8.90 -3.22 -26.12
CA PHE A 314 8.67 -4.65 -26.29
C PHE A 314 9.94 -5.50 -26.06
N GLU A 315 11.13 -4.92 -26.22
CA GLU A 315 12.40 -5.63 -26.09
C GLU A 315 12.85 -5.79 -24.63
N ASN A 316 12.38 -4.92 -23.73
CA ASN A 316 12.85 -4.87 -22.34
C ASN A 316 11.76 -5.13 -21.28
N THR A 317 10.55 -5.48 -21.72
CA THR A 317 9.42 -5.84 -20.84
C THR A 317 9.16 -7.35 -20.87
N LYS A 318 8.60 -7.87 -19.78
CA LYS A 318 8.23 -9.28 -19.61
C LYS A 318 6.75 -9.38 -19.31
N LEU A 319 6.06 -10.31 -19.98
CA LEU A 319 4.61 -10.49 -19.86
C LEU A 319 4.12 -10.71 -18.43
N LYS A 320 4.93 -11.35 -17.58
CA LYS A 320 4.57 -11.65 -16.19
C LYS A 320 4.98 -10.56 -15.19
N ARG A 321 5.43 -9.40 -15.66
CA ARG A 321 6.00 -8.34 -14.81
C ARG A 321 5.42 -6.98 -15.17
N GLU A 322 5.79 -6.41 -16.31
CA GLU A 322 5.31 -5.06 -16.69
C GLU A 322 3.93 -5.07 -17.37
N TRP A 323 3.54 -6.20 -17.98
CA TRP A 323 2.28 -6.28 -18.69
C TRP A 323 1.13 -6.67 -17.77
N SER A 324 0.03 -5.93 -17.90
CA SER A 324 -1.23 -6.20 -17.20
C SER A 324 -2.36 -6.32 -18.22
N PHE A 325 -3.35 -7.13 -17.89
CA PHE A 325 -4.46 -7.48 -18.77
C PHE A 325 -5.78 -7.21 -18.08
N TYR A 326 -6.71 -6.69 -18.86
CA TYR A 326 -8.12 -6.72 -18.49
C TYR A 326 -8.65 -8.14 -18.66
N GLU A 327 -9.58 -8.56 -17.80
CA GLU A 327 -10.15 -9.91 -17.68
C GLU A 327 -10.34 -10.66 -19.02
N ILE A 328 -10.88 -9.97 -20.03
CA ILE A 328 -11.23 -10.54 -21.35
C ILE A 328 -9.99 -10.97 -22.16
N LEU A 329 -8.85 -10.29 -22.00
CA LEU A 329 -7.65 -10.49 -22.81
C LEU A 329 -6.77 -11.66 -22.32
N MET A 330 -6.88 -12.05 -21.05
CA MET A 330 -6.06 -13.13 -20.47
C MET A 330 -6.27 -14.47 -21.18
N LYS A 331 -7.50 -14.77 -21.62
CA LYS A 331 -7.83 -16.00 -22.37
C LYS A 331 -7.15 -16.06 -23.74
N ILE A 332 -6.85 -14.92 -24.35
CA ILE A 332 -6.27 -14.84 -25.69
C ILE A 332 -4.75 -15.02 -25.62
N ILE A 333 -4.09 -14.44 -24.61
CA ILE A 333 -2.62 -14.41 -24.53
C ILE A 333 -2.03 -15.73 -24.07
N ILE A 334 -2.70 -16.46 -23.17
CA ILE A 334 -2.29 -17.84 -22.79
C ILE A 334 -2.25 -18.77 -24.02
N LYS A 335 -3.10 -18.50 -25.03
CA LYS A 335 -3.10 -19.26 -26.28
C LYS A 335 -1.92 -18.89 -27.20
N LEU A 336 -1.38 -17.68 -27.09
CA LEU A 336 -0.27 -17.15 -27.87
C LEU A 336 1.11 -17.53 -27.28
N GLU A 337 1.28 -17.74 -25.98
CA GLU A 337 2.58 -18.25 -25.46
C GLU A 337 2.93 -19.65 -25.98
N ARG A 338 1.94 -20.46 -26.39
CA ARG A 338 2.16 -21.78 -27.03
C ARG A 338 2.56 -21.70 -28.51
N ILE A 339 2.39 -20.55 -29.14
CA ILE A 339 2.72 -20.32 -30.55
C ILE A 339 3.48 -19.01 -30.58
N LYS A 340 4.83 -19.05 -30.50
CA LYS A 340 5.76 -17.90 -30.60
C LYS A 340 5.03 -16.61 -30.97
N LEU A 341 5.00 -15.61 -30.08
CA LEU A 341 4.38 -14.30 -30.27
C LEU A 341 4.79 -13.65 -31.61
N ASN A 342 4.19 -14.12 -32.70
CA ASN A 342 4.10 -13.46 -33.98
C ASN A 342 2.78 -12.72 -33.87
N TYR A 343 2.86 -11.43 -33.58
CA TYR A 343 1.70 -10.56 -33.62
C TYR A 343 1.04 -10.69 -35.00
N MET A 344 -0.08 -11.41 -35.08
CA MET A 344 -1.11 -11.06 -36.05
C MET A 344 -1.59 -9.68 -35.65
N ALA A 345 -1.49 -8.75 -36.60
CA ALA A 345 -2.17 -7.46 -36.54
C ALA A 345 -3.63 -7.71 -36.16
N ILE A 346 -4.00 -7.37 -34.92
CA ILE A 346 -5.39 -7.18 -34.57
C ILE A 346 -5.73 -5.82 -35.18
N ASN A 347 -6.23 -5.86 -36.42
CA ASN A 347 -6.95 -4.73 -37.01
C ASN A 347 -8.17 -4.48 -36.13
N LEU A 348 -8.07 -3.51 -35.22
CA LEU A 348 -9.21 -2.89 -34.57
C LEU A 348 -9.84 -1.93 -35.58
N ILE A 349 -11.01 -2.30 -36.09
CA ILE A 349 -11.98 -1.39 -36.73
C ILE A 349 -12.84 -0.80 -35.61
#